data_AF-A0A414WU68-F1
#
_entry.id   AF-A0A414WU68-F1
#
_cell.length_a   1.000
_cell.length_b   1.000
_cell.length_c   1.000
_cell.angle_alpha   90.00
_cell.angle_beta   90.00
_cell.angle_gamma   90.00
#
_symmetry.space_group_name_H-M   'P 1'
#
loop_
_entity.id
_entity.type
_entity.pdbx_description
1 polymer ?
#
loop_
_entity_poly.entity_id
_entity_poly.type
_entity_poly.pdbx_seq_one_letter_code
_entity_poly.pdbx_strand_id
1 'polypeptide(L)'
;MTQIFIEARYEKTSEYVFLNTIIKELGFSEAQYKIICVGGNSNLVKAANKFKENTIEGGKNLIIFDADTPATGYGFSATLQRINQELQSNGMQADGIFLFPNNADDGIFENLLEKLMQKKTHEQWLHCYSDYETCLGNHYLTPNLKGKLFTYISAQKTLSNTQRNKLGSGQWLFNDAQYWNLNAPELQPLKDFLCNNIS
;
A
#
# COMPACT_ATOMS: atom_id res chain seq x y z
N MET A 1 -16.48 7.93 -12.50
CA MET A 1 -15.91 7.00 -11.50
C MET A 1 -14.40 7.18 -11.49
N THR A 2 -13.76 7.10 -10.34
CA THR A 2 -12.30 7.17 -10.19
C THR A 2 -11.69 5.76 -10.22
N GLN A 3 -10.82 5.48 -11.17
CA GLN A 3 -10.06 4.23 -11.23
C GLN A 3 -8.70 4.43 -10.55
N ILE A 4 -8.32 3.55 -9.64
CA ILE A 4 -7.09 3.62 -8.85
C ILE A 4 -6.23 2.42 -9.20
N PHE A 5 -5.15 2.64 -9.92
CA PHE A 5 -4.23 1.60 -10.38
C PHE A 5 -3.14 1.38 -9.33
N ILE A 6 -2.97 0.11 -8.92
CA ILE A 6 -2.03 -0.30 -7.87
C ILE A 6 -1.18 -1.48 -8.34
N GLU A 7 0.03 -1.62 -7.79
CA GLU A 7 0.98 -2.64 -8.23
C GLU A 7 0.57 -4.06 -7.85
N ALA A 8 -0.30 -4.21 -6.83
CA ALA A 8 -0.79 -5.49 -6.37
C ALA A 8 -1.22 -6.45 -7.50
N ARG A 9 -1.03 -7.76 -7.26
CA ARG A 9 -1.36 -8.83 -8.21
C ARG A 9 -2.86 -9.14 -8.30
N TYR A 10 -3.59 -9.01 -7.20
CA TYR A 10 -5.03 -9.36 -7.10
C TYR A 10 -5.65 -8.71 -5.86
N GLU A 11 -6.98 -8.68 -5.76
CA GLU A 11 -7.71 -7.94 -4.70
C GLU A 11 -7.58 -8.46 -3.25
N LYS A 12 -6.77 -9.50 -3.04
CA LYS A 12 -6.52 -10.14 -1.73
C LYS A 12 -5.09 -9.86 -1.22
N THR A 13 -4.40 -8.87 -1.77
CA THR A 13 -3.14 -8.38 -1.18
C THR A 13 -3.43 -7.44 -0.01
N SER A 14 -2.47 -7.31 0.92
CA SER A 14 -2.57 -6.35 2.03
C SER A 14 -2.72 -4.91 1.55
N GLU A 15 -2.00 -4.53 0.50
CA GLU A 15 -2.08 -3.20 -0.13
C GLU A 15 -3.49 -2.88 -0.64
N TYR A 16 -4.12 -3.79 -1.39
CA TYR A 16 -5.50 -3.61 -1.88
C TYR A 16 -6.47 -3.45 -0.70
N VAL A 17 -6.39 -4.36 0.27
CA VAL A 17 -7.30 -4.37 1.42
C VAL A 17 -7.10 -3.11 2.27
N PHE A 18 -5.87 -2.65 2.44
CA PHE A 18 -5.54 -1.40 3.13
C PHE A 18 -6.18 -0.20 2.43
N LEU A 19 -5.89 0.01 1.14
CA LEU A 19 -6.44 1.14 0.39
C LEU A 19 -7.96 1.14 0.39
N ASN A 20 -8.57 -0.02 0.16
CA ASN A 20 -10.02 -0.18 0.20
C ASN A 20 -10.60 0.17 1.59
N THR A 21 -9.89 -0.15 2.67
CA THR A 21 -10.29 0.21 4.04
C THR A 21 -10.22 1.72 4.25
N ILE A 22 -9.10 2.36 3.89
CA ILE A 22 -8.93 3.82 4.04
C ILE A 22 -9.98 4.59 3.22
N ILE A 23 -10.19 4.22 1.96
CA ILE A 23 -11.16 4.90 1.09
C ILE A 23 -12.58 4.83 1.68
N LYS A 24 -12.98 3.67 2.23
CA LYS A 24 -14.27 3.49 2.89
C LYS A 24 -14.39 4.28 4.19
N GLU A 25 -13.32 4.35 4.99
CA GLU A 25 -13.28 5.17 6.19
C GLU A 25 -13.39 6.68 5.89
N LEU A 26 -12.88 7.12 4.74
CA LEU A 26 -13.06 8.49 4.25
C LEU A 26 -14.48 8.77 3.72
N GLY A 27 -15.36 7.76 3.70
CA GLY A 27 -16.78 7.91 3.33
C GLY A 27 -17.09 7.68 1.85
N PHE A 28 -16.12 7.26 1.05
CA PHE A 28 -16.34 6.97 -0.37
C PHE A 28 -16.96 5.58 -0.56
N SER A 29 -17.95 5.51 -1.44
CA SER A 29 -18.64 4.27 -1.81
C SER A 29 -18.03 3.60 -3.03
N GLU A 30 -18.29 2.30 -3.22
CA GLU A 30 -17.82 1.54 -4.40
C GLU A 30 -18.42 2.02 -5.73
N ALA A 31 -19.41 2.92 -5.71
CA ALA A 31 -19.91 3.60 -6.91
C ALA A 31 -18.98 4.74 -7.37
N GLN A 32 -18.17 5.29 -6.46
CA GLN A 32 -17.29 6.43 -6.74
C GLN A 32 -15.91 6.00 -7.21
N TYR A 33 -15.42 4.83 -6.77
CA TYR A 33 -14.09 4.36 -7.10
C TYR A 33 -14.03 2.87 -7.47
N LYS A 34 -12.96 2.51 -8.19
CA LYS A 34 -12.58 1.12 -8.47
C LYS A 34 -11.07 0.96 -8.38
N ILE A 35 -10.60 0.03 -7.55
CA ILE A 35 -9.18 -0.31 -7.47
C ILE A 35 -8.85 -1.37 -8.54
N ILE A 36 -7.75 -1.17 -9.26
CA ILE A 36 -7.30 -2.01 -10.37
C ILE A 36 -5.87 -2.47 -10.11
N CYS A 37 -5.72 -3.77 -9.88
CA CYS A 37 -4.43 -4.46 -9.79
C CYS A 37 -3.77 -4.56 -11.17
N VAL A 38 -2.57 -3.98 -11.34
CA VAL A 38 -1.78 -4.14 -12.58
C VAL A 38 -0.81 -5.32 -12.53
N GLY A 39 -0.56 -5.87 -11.34
CA GLY A 39 0.27 -7.06 -11.14
C GLY A 39 1.76 -6.83 -11.36
N GLY A 40 2.28 -5.73 -10.84
CA GLY A 40 3.68 -5.33 -10.88
C GLY A 40 3.90 -4.03 -11.64
N ASN A 41 4.91 -3.27 -11.21
CA ASN A 41 5.22 -1.94 -11.72
C ASN A 41 5.41 -1.86 -13.26
N SER A 42 6.01 -2.88 -13.87
CA SER A 42 6.27 -2.99 -15.31
C SER A 42 5.04 -3.33 -16.15
N ASN A 43 3.89 -3.60 -15.50
CA ASN A 43 2.65 -3.96 -16.17
C ASN A 43 1.68 -2.78 -16.34
N LEU A 44 2.04 -1.57 -15.91
CA LEU A 44 1.20 -0.38 -16.08
C LEU A 44 0.80 -0.17 -17.55
N VAL A 45 1.73 -0.38 -18.50
CA VAL A 45 1.46 -0.30 -19.95
C VAL A 45 0.35 -1.26 -20.39
N LYS A 46 0.20 -2.42 -19.76
CA LYS A 46 -0.87 -3.37 -20.06
C LYS A 46 -2.25 -2.86 -19.66
N ALA A 47 -2.31 -1.85 -18.78
CA ALA A 47 -3.55 -1.19 -18.39
C ALA A 47 -3.92 -0.01 -19.31
N ALA A 48 -3.15 0.29 -20.37
CA ALA A 48 -3.36 1.47 -21.20
C ALA A 48 -4.76 1.61 -21.79
N ASN A 49 -5.38 0.51 -22.21
CA ASN A 49 -6.76 0.54 -22.71
C ASN A 49 -7.74 0.98 -21.62
N LYS A 50 -7.58 0.47 -20.39
CA LYS A 50 -8.45 0.85 -19.25
C LYS A 50 -8.32 2.33 -18.90
N PHE A 51 -7.10 2.86 -18.92
CA PHE A 51 -6.86 4.31 -18.73
C PHE A 51 -7.64 5.13 -19.77
N LYS A 52 -7.48 4.79 -21.05
CA LYS A 52 -8.11 5.50 -22.16
C LYS A 52 -9.62 5.40 -22.13
N GLU A 53 -10.17 4.21 -21.90
CA GLU A 53 -11.61 3.97 -21.77
C GLU A 53 -12.21 4.83 -20.66
N ASN A 54 -11.61 4.81 -19.46
CA ASN A 54 -12.09 5.60 -18.34
C ASN A 54 -12.03 7.11 -18.62
N THR A 55 -10.96 7.59 -19.27
CA THR A 55 -10.84 8.99 -19.68
C THR A 55 -11.92 9.40 -20.70
N ILE A 56 -12.21 8.53 -21.69
CA ILE A 56 -13.28 8.77 -22.68
C ILE A 56 -14.65 8.84 -22.00
N GLU A 57 -14.88 8.02 -20.97
CA GLU A 57 -16.10 8.03 -20.15
C GLU A 57 -16.17 9.20 -19.16
N GLY A 58 -15.17 10.09 -19.14
CA GLY A 58 -15.10 11.24 -18.23
C GLY A 58 -14.74 10.87 -16.79
N GLY A 59 -14.22 9.65 -16.56
CA GLY A 59 -13.67 9.22 -15.29
C GLY A 59 -12.26 9.75 -15.03
N LYS A 60 -11.79 9.60 -13.78
CA LYS A 60 -10.44 9.95 -13.34
C LYS A 60 -9.57 8.72 -13.16
N ASN A 61 -8.30 8.78 -13.51
CA ASN A 61 -7.32 7.72 -13.31
C ASN A 61 -6.27 8.15 -12.29
N LEU A 62 -6.13 7.42 -11.19
CA LEU A 62 -5.11 7.62 -10.17
C LEU A 62 -4.11 6.47 -10.17
N ILE A 63 -2.85 6.74 -9.85
CA ILE A 63 -1.81 5.72 -9.67
C ILE A 63 -1.34 5.79 -8.21
N ILE A 64 -1.30 4.64 -7.53
CA ILE A 64 -0.74 4.52 -6.18
C ILE A 64 0.24 3.35 -6.17
N PHE A 65 1.54 3.67 -6.31
CA PHE A 65 2.62 2.70 -6.46
C PHE A 65 3.64 2.86 -5.32
N ASP A 66 4.58 1.93 -5.21
CA ASP A 66 5.74 2.11 -4.34
C ASP A 66 6.72 3.10 -4.97
N ALA A 67 7.37 3.95 -4.15
CA ALA A 67 8.49 4.74 -4.65
C ALA A 67 9.72 3.87 -4.97
N ASP A 68 9.80 2.69 -4.37
CA ASP A 68 10.98 1.82 -4.33
C ASP A 68 12.16 2.54 -3.63
N THR A 69 13.37 1.97 -3.75
CA THR A 69 14.58 2.54 -3.15
C THR A 69 15.72 2.59 -4.16
N PRO A 70 16.72 3.48 -3.96
CA PRO A 70 17.93 3.51 -4.79
C PRO A 70 18.66 2.17 -4.88
N ALA A 71 18.56 1.33 -3.85
CA ALA A 71 19.19 0.01 -3.82
C ALA A 71 18.62 -0.95 -4.89
N THR A 72 17.39 -0.74 -5.35
CA THR A 72 16.78 -1.52 -6.43
C THR A 72 16.97 -0.88 -7.81
N GLY A 73 17.73 0.23 -7.89
CA GLY A 73 17.87 1.06 -9.09
C GLY A 73 16.71 2.02 -9.32
N TYR A 74 15.82 2.15 -8.32
CA TYR A 74 14.64 3.01 -8.35
C TYR A 74 14.68 4.02 -7.18
N GLY A 75 13.55 4.41 -6.63
CA GLY A 75 13.41 5.54 -5.69
C GLY A 75 12.42 6.56 -6.25
N PHE A 76 11.92 7.43 -5.38
CA PHE A 76 10.80 8.33 -5.65
C PHE A 76 10.91 9.04 -6.99
N SER A 77 12.04 9.74 -7.23
CA SER A 77 12.29 10.49 -8.45
C SER A 77 12.35 9.58 -9.69
N ALA A 78 13.04 8.44 -9.59
CA ALA A 78 13.21 7.51 -10.71
C ALA A 78 11.88 6.82 -11.07
N THR A 79 11.11 6.42 -10.07
CA THR A 79 9.80 5.78 -10.24
C THR A 79 8.78 6.76 -10.82
N LEU A 80 8.73 7.99 -10.31
CA LEU A 80 7.87 9.03 -10.85
C LEU A 80 8.23 9.36 -12.31
N GLN A 81 9.52 9.46 -12.63
CA GLN A 81 9.98 9.67 -14.00
C GLN A 81 9.55 8.52 -14.92
N ARG A 82 9.75 7.27 -14.49
CA ARG A 82 9.34 6.08 -15.25
C ARG A 82 7.83 6.08 -15.53
N ILE A 83 7.01 6.30 -14.50
CA ILE A 83 5.55 6.33 -14.66
C ILE A 83 5.14 7.42 -15.66
N ASN A 84 5.70 8.62 -15.56
CA ASN A 84 5.41 9.70 -16.49
C ASN A 84 5.81 9.37 -17.94
N GLN A 85 6.96 8.72 -18.14
CA GLN A 85 7.39 8.25 -19.45
C GLN A 85 6.43 7.20 -20.01
N GLU A 86 6.04 6.21 -19.20
CA GLU A 86 5.07 5.19 -19.60
C GLU A 86 3.72 5.80 -19.96
N LEU A 87 3.24 6.78 -19.19
CA LEU A 87 2.00 7.50 -19.50
C LEU A 87 2.09 8.22 -20.86
N GLN A 88 3.16 8.99 -21.07
CA GLN A 88 3.36 9.74 -22.31
C GLN A 88 3.52 8.83 -23.53
N SER A 89 4.40 7.83 -23.46
CA SER A 89 4.68 6.93 -24.58
C SER A 89 3.48 6.08 -25.01
N ASN A 90 2.51 5.88 -24.12
CA ASN A 90 1.33 5.05 -24.40
C ASN A 90 0.04 5.87 -24.54
N GLY A 91 0.10 7.21 -24.49
CA GLY A 91 -1.06 8.08 -24.59
C GLY A 91 -2.07 7.84 -23.47
N MET A 92 -1.58 7.61 -22.24
CA MET A 92 -2.39 7.48 -21.03
C MET A 92 -2.36 8.80 -20.26
N GLN A 93 -3.45 9.08 -19.54
CA GLN A 93 -3.55 10.25 -18.66
C GLN A 93 -3.87 9.79 -17.24
N ALA A 94 -3.06 10.24 -16.28
CA ALA A 94 -3.33 10.12 -14.85
C ALA A 94 -3.68 11.50 -14.28
N ASP A 95 -4.74 11.57 -13.50
CA ASP A 95 -5.20 12.77 -12.79
C ASP A 95 -4.43 12.97 -11.46
N GLY A 96 -3.80 11.91 -10.95
CA GLY A 96 -2.95 11.97 -9.76
C GLY A 96 -2.05 10.75 -9.63
N ILE A 97 -0.84 10.97 -9.14
CA ILE A 97 0.13 9.92 -8.81
C ILE A 97 0.51 10.10 -7.33
N PHE A 98 0.42 9.01 -6.57
CA PHE A 98 0.92 8.90 -5.22
C PHE A 98 1.96 7.78 -5.16
N LEU A 99 3.12 8.06 -4.58
CA LEU A 99 4.13 7.04 -4.31
C LEU A 99 4.25 6.80 -2.80
N PHE A 100 4.15 5.54 -2.38
CA PHE A 100 4.44 5.18 -0.99
C PHE A 100 5.88 5.52 -0.63
N PRO A 101 6.17 5.87 0.64
CA PRO A 101 5.25 5.81 1.78
C PRO A 101 4.36 7.06 1.95
N ASN A 102 4.78 8.22 1.45
CA ASN A 102 4.18 9.52 1.81
C ASN A 102 4.14 10.53 0.64
N ASN A 103 4.42 10.09 -0.58
CA ASN A 103 4.53 10.90 -1.79
C ASN A 103 5.65 11.95 -1.79
N ALA A 104 6.73 11.70 -1.05
CA ALA A 104 7.90 12.57 -1.03
C ALA A 104 9.23 11.80 -0.90
N ASP A 105 9.22 10.73 -0.10
CA ASP A 105 10.41 9.96 0.21
C ASP A 105 10.49 8.64 -0.58
N ASP A 106 11.69 8.08 -0.64
CA ASP A 106 11.90 6.69 -1.05
C ASP A 106 11.23 5.72 -0.08
N GLY A 107 10.78 4.58 -0.59
CA GLY A 107 10.22 3.50 0.21
C GLY A 107 9.07 2.78 -0.46
N ILE A 108 8.46 1.88 0.31
CA ILE A 108 7.39 1.01 -0.12
C ILE A 108 6.21 1.09 0.86
N PHE A 109 5.08 0.51 0.48
CA PHE A 109 3.88 0.40 1.28
C PHE A 109 4.15 -0.08 2.72
N GLU A 110 4.99 -1.10 2.88
CA GLU A 110 5.34 -1.61 4.20
C GLU A 110 6.04 -0.58 5.11
N ASN A 111 6.77 0.42 4.55
CA ASN A 111 7.35 1.50 5.35
C ASN A 111 6.26 2.36 6.00
N LEU A 112 5.19 2.67 5.27
CA LEU A 112 4.03 3.36 5.83
C LEU A 112 3.39 2.51 6.92
N LEU A 113 3.10 1.22 6.65
CA LEU A 113 2.48 0.34 7.65
C LEU A 113 3.28 0.25 8.95
N GLU A 114 4.61 0.21 8.88
CA GLU A 114 5.45 0.20 10.09
C GLU A 114 5.27 1.48 10.92
N LYS A 115 5.03 2.64 10.30
CA LYS A 115 4.72 3.88 11.03
C LYS A 115 3.34 3.83 11.70
N LEU A 116 2.38 3.13 11.09
CA LEU A 116 1.03 2.99 11.62
C LEU A 116 0.91 1.96 12.75
N MET A 117 1.91 1.12 13.00
CA MET A 117 1.86 0.16 14.10
C MET A 117 1.63 0.85 15.45
N GLN A 118 0.82 0.24 16.32
CA GLN A 118 0.63 0.68 17.71
C GLN A 118 1.85 0.35 18.59
N LYS A 119 3.00 0.95 18.28
CA LYS A 119 4.32 0.60 18.85
C LYS A 119 4.40 0.72 20.37
N LYS A 120 3.73 1.72 20.95
CA LYS A 120 3.70 1.91 22.41
C LYS A 120 2.89 0.80 23.09
N THR A 121 1.74 0.44 22.53
CA THR A 121 0.88 -0.62 23.07
C THR A 121 1.55 -2.00 22.96
N HIS A 122 2.30 -2.23 21.89
CA HIS A 122 2.95 -3.51 21.60
C HIS A 122 4.47 -3.47 21.73
N GLU A 123 4.98 -2.64 22.65
CA GLU A 123 6.41 -2.49 22.95
C GLU A 123 7.09 -3.84 23.19
N GLN A 124 6.49 -4.70 24.01
CA GLN A 124 7.05 -6.01 24.32
C GLN A 124 7.23 -6.89 23.07
N TRP A 125 6.28 -6.84 22.14
CA TRP A 125 6.39 -7.57 20.88
C TRP A 125 7.58 -7.06 20.06
N LEU A 126 7.76 -5.74 19.98
CA LEU A 126 8.88 -5.13 19.26
C LEU A 126 10.23 -5.55 19.84
N HIS A 127 10.36 -5.54 21.17
CA HIS A 127 11.58 -6.01 21.83
C HIS A 127 11.84 -7.49 21.55
N CYS A 128 10.85 -8.36 21.74
CA CYS A 128 11.02 -9.79 21.46
C CYS A 128 11.35 -10.07 19.98
N TYR A 129 10.76 -9.33 19.05
CA TYR A 129 11.06 -9.48 17.63
C TYR A 129 12.48 -9.01 17.30
N SER A 130 12.94 -7.91 17.89
CA SER A 130 14.32 -7.42 17.76
C SER A 130 15.34 -8.42 18.32
N ASP A 131 15.05 -9.03 19.46
CA ASP A 131 15.89 -10.08 20.05
C ASP A 131 15.95 -11.32 19.15
N TYR A 132 14.81 -11.70 18.55
CA TYR A 132 14.75 -12.78 17.56
C TYR A 132 15.62 -12.46 16.34
N GLU A 133 15.49 -11.28 15.74
CA GLU A 133 16.34 -10.86 14.61
C GLU A 133 17.82 -10.89 14.98
N THR A 134 18.17 -10.44 16.18
CA THR A 134 19.55 -10.50 16.70
C THR A 134 20.05 -11.94 16.85
N CYS A 135 19.20 -12.84 17.36
CA CYS A 135 19.52 -14.24 17.60
C CYS A 135 19.80 -15.03 16.31
N LEU A 136 19.18 -14.65 15.18
CA LEU A 136 19.45 -15.25 13.88
C LEU A 136 20.91 -15.07 13.44
N GLY A 137 21.55 -13.97 13.85
CA GLY A 137 22.93 -13.65 13.51
C GLY A 137 23.20 -13.72 12.00
N ASN A 138 24.38 -14.21 11.62
CA ASN A 138 24.77 -14.36 10.21
C ASN A 138 24.45 -15.76 9.64
N HIS A 139 23.76 -16.61 10.40
CA HIS A 139 23.49 -18.00 10.02
C HIS A 139 22.16 -18.17 9.28
N TYR A 140 21.25 -17.21 9.43
CA TYR A 140 19.91 -17.26 8.86
C TYR A 140 19.54 -15.91 8.23
N LEU A 141 18.58 -15.95 7.31
CA LEU A 141 18.00 -14.74 6.76
C LEU A 141 17.09 -14.10 7.80
N THR A 142 17.31 -12.81 8.08
CA THR A 142 16.36 -12.02 8.84
C THR A 142 15.09 -11.78 8.00
N PRO A 143 13.90 -11.80 8.61
CA PRO A 143 12.69 -11.51 7.84
C PRO A 143 12.71 -10.07 7.34
N ASN A 144 12.23 -9.87 6.12
CA ASN A 144 12.05 -8.52 5.59
C ASN A 144 10.90 -7.78 6.31
N LEU A 145 10.72 -6.49 5.99
CA LEU A 145 9.70 -5.65 6.62
C LEU A 145 8.28 -6.22 6.51
N LYS A 146 7.96 -6.85 5.37
CA LYS A 146 6.68 -7.53 5.18
C LYS A 146 6.50 -8.72 6.14
N GLY A 147 7.56 -9.52 6.31
CA GLY A 147 7.59 -10.62 7.28
C GLY A 147 7.43 -10.13 8.72
N LYS A 148 8.06 -9.01 9.07
CA LYS A 148 7.89 -8.35 10.37
C LYS A 148 6.45 -7.93 10.62
N LEU A 149 5.83 -7.22 9.67
CA LEU A 149 4.44 -6.76 9.78
C LEU A 149 3.44 -7.92 9.85
N PHE A 150 3.67 -8.97 9.06
CA PHE A 150 2.84 -10.18 9.13
C PHE A 150 2.99 -10.88 10.49
N THR A 151 4.20 -10.98 11.02
CA THR A 151 4.45 -11.57 12.35
C THR A 151 3.81 -10.72 13.46
N TYR A 152 3.85 -9.40 13.33
CA TYR A 152 3.20 -8.48 14.28
C TYR A 152 1.71 -8.74 14.41
N ILE A 153 0.99 -8.82 13.29
CA ILE A 153 -0.46 -9.01 13.32
C ILE A 153 -0.83 -10.47 13.65
N SER A 154 -0.06 -11.47 13.20
CA SER A 154 -0.36 -12.88 13.47
C SER A 154 -0.08 -13.32 14.91
N ALA A 155 0.84 -12.65 15.61
CA ALA A 155 1.18 -12.92 17.01
C ALA A 155 0.10 -12.47 18.01
N GLN A 156 -0.91 -11.71 17.58
CA GLN A 156 -1.94 -11.17 18.44
C GLN A 156 -2.83 -12.30 19.01
N LYS A 157 -2.78 -12.50 20.33
CA LYS A 157 -3.51 -13.59 21.02
C LYS A 157 -5.03 -13.45 20.91
N THR A 158 -5.50 -12.21 20.87
CA THR A 158 -6.91 -11.81 20.74
C THR A 158 -7.55 -12.27 19.43
N LEU A 159 -6.77 -12.62 18.41
CA LEU A 159 -7.32 -13.10 17.14
C LEU A 159 -7.89 -14.51 17.27
N SER A 160 -9.07 -14.70 16.70
CA SER A 160 -9.62 -16.03 16.44
C SER A 160 -8.83 -16.77 15.36
N ASN A 161 -8.92 -18.10 15.32
CA ASN A 161 -8.33 -18.90 14.24
C ASN A 161 -8.86 -18.48 12.86
N THR A 162 -10.14 -18.11 12.79
CA THR A 162 -10.75 -17.59 11.56
C THR A 162 -10.09 -16.29 11.08
N GLN A 163 -9.80 -15.36 12.00
CA GLN A 163 -9.07 -14.12 11.66
C GLN A 163 -7.64 -14.43 11.21
N ARG A 164 -6.92 -15.30 11.93
CA ARG A 164 -5.55 -15.69 11.55
C ARG A 164 -5.49 -16.29 10.15
N ASN A 165 -6.43 -17.18 9.81
CA ASN A 165 -6.50 -17.81 8.49
C ASN A 165 -6.72 -16.79 7.36
N LYS A 166 -7.36 -15.64 7.63
CA LYS A 166 -7.59 -14.57 6.66
C LYS A 166 -6.38 -13.64 6.48
N LEU A 167 -5.39 -13.65 7.38
CA LEU A 167 -4.19 -12.81 7.24
C LEU A 167 -3.41 -13.14 5.95
N GLY A 168 -3.40 -14.42 5.54
CA GLY A 168 -2.79 -14.88 4.29
C GLY A 168 -3.50 -14.36 3.03
N SER A 169 -4.72 -13.83 3.15
CA SER A 169 -5.47 -13.16 2.08
C SER A 169 -5.48 -11.63 2.24
N GLY A 170 -4.44 -11.06 2.86
CA GLY A 170 -4.25 -9.61 2.98
C GLY A 170 -5.11 -8.91 4.04
N GLN A 171 -5.97 -9.63 4.74
CA GLN A 171 -6.91 -9.07 5.72
C GLN A 171 -6.23 -8.81 7.07
N TRP A 172 -5.31 -7.84 7.12
CA TRP A 172 -4.50 -7.53 8.30
C TRP A 172 -5.21 -6.66 9.34
N LEU A 173 -6.55 -6.64 9.33
CA LEU A 173 -7.39 -5.94 10.32
C LEU A 173 -7.11 -4.43 10.38
N PHE A 174 -6.94 -3.80 9.22
CA PHE A 174 -6.55 -2.38 9.14
C PHE A 174 -7.51 -1.42 9.85
N ASN A 175 -8.78 -1.79 9.99
CA ASN A 175 -9.80 -1.03 10.70
C ASN A 175 -9.78 -1.21 12.24
N ASP A 176 -8.90 -2.05 12.78
CA ASP A 176 -8.78 -2.26 14.23
C ASP A 176 -7.69 -1.37 14.82
N ALA A 177 -8.13 -0.33 15.53
CA ALA A 177 -7.27 0.67 16.17
C ALA A 177 -6.35 0.07 17.25
N GLN A 178 -6.59 -1.16 17.71
CA GLN A 178 -5.67 -1.85 18.61
C GLN A 178 -4.33 -2.18 17.94
N TYR A 179 -4.29 -2.32 16.62
CA TYR A 179 -3.08 -2.71 15.89
C TYR A 179 -2.55 -1.61 14.98
N TRP A 180 -3.43 -0.79 14.41
CA TRP A 180 -3.08 0.24 13.43
C TRP A 180 -3.62 1.60 13.84
N ASN A 181 -2.73 2.60 13.91
CA ASN A 181 -3.10 3.99 14.16
C ASN A 181 -3.40 4.69 12.83
N LEU A 182 -4.65 4.60 12.36
CA LEU A 182 -5.08 5.28 11.15
C LEU A 182 -5.24 6.81 11.32
N ASN A 183 -4.99 7.34 12.52
CA ASN A 183 -4.93 8.79 12.78
C ASN A 183 -3.48 9.30 12.84
N ALA A 184 -2.49 8.47 12.54
CA ALA A 184 -1.09 8.87 12.50
C ALA A 184 -0.87 9.93 11.40
N PRO A 185 -0.07 10.98 11.66
CA PRO A 185 0.20 12.03 10.68
C PRO A 185 0.88 11.48 9.41
N GLU A 186 1.60 10.37 9.50
CA GLU A 186 2.22 9.70 8.36
C GLU A 186 1.22 9.19 7.32
N LEU A 187 -0.05 8.96 7.71
CA LEU A 187 -1.11 8.55 6.79
C LEU A 187 -1.80 9.74 6.10
N GLN A 188 -1.61 10.97 6.62
CA GLN A 188 -2.32 12.14 6.14
C GLN A 188 -2.08 12.43 4.64
N PRO A 189 -0.85 12.33 4.09
CA PRO A 189 -0.63 12.57 2.67
C PRO A 189 -1.48 11.68 1.75
N LEU A 190 -1.67 10.41 2.11
CA LEU A 190 -2.52 9.49 1.36
C LEU A 190 -3.99 9.87 1.49
N LYS A 191 -4.45 10.23 2.70
CA LYS A 191 -5.84 10.66 2.90
C LYS A 191 -6.16 11.91 2.10
N ASP A 192 -5.28 12.90 2.13
CA ASP A 192 -5.43 14.14 1.36
C ASP A 192 -5.45 13.85 -0.13
N PHE A 193 -4.54 13.01 -0.62
CA PHE A 193 -4.52 12.58 -2.02
C PHE A 193 -5.85 11.93 -2.43
N LEU A 194 -6.40 11.00 -1.64
CA LEU A 194 -7.65 10.32 -1.94
C LEU A 194 -8.84 11.29 -1.90
N CYS A 195 -8.95 12.12 -0.86
CA CYS A 195 -10.03 13.10 -0.69
C CYS A 195 -10.06 14.14 -1.82
N ASN A 196 -8.90 14.58 -2.30
CA ASN A 196 -8.82 15.58 -3.36
C ASN A 196 -9.17 15.01 -4.75
N ASN A 197 -9.09 13.69 -4.93
CA ASN A 197 -9.15 13.07 -6.25
C ASN A 197 -10.34 12.12 -6.47
N ILE A 198 -10.92 11.52 -5.42
CA ILE A 198 -12.13 10.72 -5.52
C ILE A 198 -13.35 11.64 -5.42
N SER A 199 -14.29 11.46 -6.36
CA SER A 199 -15.54 12.23 -6.47
C SER A 199 -16.71 11.29 -6.65
#